data_AF-A0AAC9HFR0-F1
#
_entry.id   AF-A0AAC9HFR0-F1
#
_cell.length_a   1.000
_cell.length_b   1.000
_cell.length_c   1.000
_cell.angle_alpha   90.00
_cell.angle_beta   90.00
_cell.angle_gamma   90.00
#
_symmetry.space_group_name_H-M   'P 1'
#
loop_
_entity.id
_entity.type
_entity.pdbx_description
1 polymer ?
#
loop_
_entity_poly.entity_id
_entity_poly.type
_entity_poly.pdbx_seq_one_letter_code
_entity_poly.pdbx_strand_id
1 'polypeptide(L)'
;MNLSLLDNFADEYLRKPQGRGVFLAGVVLGYIAGCQVESERDIKNAPLFKQIQFGRMDMKSLKKHLARVPQLLAAYSESIAASQLVSALAAEAGRLMLMGGERELGVEGNFAFTVGFGNATSYFWQIFKKDDKGDE
;
A
#
# COMPACT_ATOMS: atom_id res chain seq x y z
N MET A 1 -6.30 1.10 -13.05
CA MET A 1 -5.15 1.28 -12.12
C MET A 1 -4.10 2.07 -12.87
N ASN A 2 -3.87 3.32 -12.48
CA ASN A 2 -2.88 4.20 -13.10
C ASN A 2 -1.68 4.36 -12.16
N LEU A 3 -0.54 3.77 -12.54
CA LEU A 3 0.70 3.83 -11.77
C LEU A 3 1.69 4.89 -12.29
N SER A 4 1.31 5.69 -13.29
CA SER A 4 2.19 6.71 -13.88
C SER A 4 2.55 7.82 -12.89
N LEU A 5 1.74 8.02 -11.86
CA LEU A 5 2.07 8.94 -10.77
C LEU A 5 3.40 8.59 -10.08
N LEU A 6 3.77 7.30 -10.04
CA LEU A 6 5.01 6.84 -9.44
C LEU A 6 6.24 7.25 -10.27
N ASP A 7 6.07 7.52 -11.58
CA ASP A 7 7.15 7.98 -12.46
C ASP A 7 7.57 9.42 -12.13
N ASN A 8 6.66 10.20 -11.53
CA ASN A 8 6.91 11.59 -11.15
C ASN A 8 7.67 11.73 -9.82
N PHE A 9 7.90 10.65 -9.09
CA PHE A 9 8.69 10.72 -7.85
C PHE A 9 10.14 11.07 -8.16
N ALA A 10 10.68 12.04 -7.41
CA ALA A 10 12.07 12.46 -7.52
C ALA A 10 13.05 11.42 -6.94
N ASP A 11 12.56 10.62 -6.00
CA ASP A 11 13.31 9.60 -5.28
C ASP A 11 13.66 8.40 -6.20
N GLU A 12 14.94 8.05 -6.25
CA GLU A 12 15.45 6.97 -7.11
C GLU A 12 14.97 5.58 -6.68
N TYR A 13 14.85 5.35 -5.37
CA TYR A 13 14.34 4.09 -4.83
C TYR A 13 12.90 3.85 -5.26
N LEU A 14 12.05 4.89 -5.18
CA LEU A 14 10.66 4.81 -5.62
C LEU A 14 10.48 4.61 -7.12
N ARG A 15 11.50 4.88 -7.95
CA ARG A 15 11.44 4.58 -9.38
C ARG A 15 11.72 3.11 -9.68
N LYS A 16 12.47 2.41 -8.83
CA LYS A 16 12.78 0.98 -8.98
C LYS A 16 11.50 0.13 -8.78
N PRO A 17 11.38 -1.04 -9.44
CA PRO A 17 10.24 -1.93 -9.24
C PRO A 17 10.01 -2.28 -7.77
N GLN A 18 11.08 -2.58 -7.02
CA GLN A 18 10.97 -2.86 -5.59
C GLN A 18 10.37 -1.71 -4.80
N GLY A 19 10.90 -0.49 -4.97
CA GLY A 19 10.45 0.66 -4.20
C GLY A 19 9.01 1.03 -4.51
N ARG A 20 8.58 0.91 -5.78
CA ARG A 20 7.16 1.00 -6.15
C ARG A 20 6.33 -0.04 -5.41
N GLY A 21 6.77 -1.29 -5.41
CA GLY A 21 6.08 -2.38 -4.72
C GLY A 21 5.95 -2.13 -3.21
N VAL A 22 7.02 -1.65 -2.57
CA VAL A 22 7.03 -1.33 -1.13
C VAL A 22 6.12 -0.15 -0.80
N PHE A 23 6.15 0.90 -1.63
CA PHE A 23 5.27 2.05 -1.49
C PHE A 23 3.79 1.64 -1.64
N LEU A 24 3.45 0.89 -2.68
CA LEU A 24 2.10 0.39 -2.90
C LEU A 24 1.64 -0.56 -1.80
N ALA A 25 2.54 -1.37 -1.23
CA ALA A 25 2.23 -2.18 -0.06
C ALA A 25 1.86 -1.31 1.16
N GLY A 26 2.52 -0.16 1.32
CA GLY A 26 2.14 0.88 2.27
C GLY A 26 0.71 1.37 2.03
N VAL A 27 0.39 1.75 0.78
CA VAL A 27 -0.95 2.22 0.40
C VAL A 27 -2.02 1.16 0.70
N VAL A 28 -1.79 -0.10 0.34
CA VAL A 28 -2.72 -1.20 0.60
C VAL A 28 -2.97 -1.38 2.09
N LEU A 29 -1.91 -1.51 2.89
CA LEU A 29 -2.06 -1.77 4.32
C LEU A 29 -2.61 -0.54 5.07
N GLY A 30 -2.25 0.66 4.64
CA GLY A 30 -2.78 1.90 5.21
C GLY A 30 -4.27 2.07 4.92
N TYR A 31 -4.71 1.75 3.70
CA TYR A 31 -6.12 1.83 3.32
C TYR A 31 -6.95 0.84 4.12
N ILE A 32 -6.50 -0.41 4.23
CA ILE A 32 -7.15 -1.42 5.08
C ILE A 32 -7.20 -0.94 6.53
N ALA A 33 -6.09 -0.43 7.08
CA ALA A 33 -6.05 0.05 8.46
C ALA A 33 -7.04 1.22 8.69
N GLY A 34 -7.17 2.14 7.72
CA GLY A 34 -8.17 3.20 7.75
C GLY A 34 -9.61 2.67 7.79
N CYS A 35 -9.92 1.62 7.03
CA CYS A 35 -11.23 0.96 7.06
C CYS A 35 -11.53 0.16 8.35
N GLN A 36 -10.54 -0.03 9.24
CA GLN A 36 -10.73 -0.71 10.53
C GLN A 36 -11.19 0.24 11.64
N VAL A 37 -11.26 1.54 11.36
CA VAL A 37 -11.61 2.59 12.31
C VAL A 37 -12.64 3.53 11.68
N GLU A 38 -13.36 4.28 12.51
CA GLU A 38 -14.39 5.22 12.03
C GLU A 38 -13.80 6.49 11.41
N SER A 39 -12.60 6.87 11.82
CA SER A 39 -11.91 8.09 11.40
C SER A 39 -10.42 7.85 11.22
N GLU A 40 -9.82 8.46 10.20
CA GLU A 40 -8.37 8.39 9.96
C GLU A 40 -7.54 8.93 11.15
N ARG A 41 -8.12 9.83 11.97
CA ARG A 41 -7.47 10.34 13.19
C ARG A 41 -7.24 9.24 14.23
N ASP A 42 -8.03 8.17 14.14
CA ASP A 42 -7.99 7.03 15.04
C ASP A 42 -7.22 5.85 14.45
N ILE A 43 -6.47 6.03 13.35
CA ILE A 43 -5.71 4.95 12.70
C ILE A 43 -4.76 4.21 13.66
N LYS A 44 -4.25 4.88 14.70
CA LYS A 44 -3.45 4.26 15.77
C LYS A 44 -4.18 3.16 16.55
N ASN A 45 -5.51 3.19 16.54
CA ASN A 45 -6.38 2.22 17.19
C ASN A 45 -6.61 0.98 16.31
N ALA A 46 -6.37 1.08 15.00
CA ALA A 46 -6.58 0.01 14.04
C ALA A 46 -5.74 -1.24 14.41
N PRO A 47 -6.33 -2.45 14.43
CA PRO A 47 -5.60 -3.68 14.69
C PRO A 47 -4.40 -3.89 13.76
N LEU A 48 -4.50 -3.52 12.49
CA LEU A 48 -3.40 -3.63 11.53
C LEU A 48 -2.26 -2.65 11.83
N PHE A 49 -2.57 -1.41 12.20
CA PHE A 49 -1.58 -0.41 12.58
C PHE A 49 -0.69 -0.90 13.73
N LYS A 50 -1.31 -1.47 14.77
CA LYS A 50 -0.60 -1.99 15.96
C LYS A 50 0.33 -3.18 15.66
N GLN A 51 0.15 -3.84 14.53
CA GLN A 51 0.95 -5.00 14.12
C GLN A 51 2.16 -4.61 13.25
N ILE A 52 2.21 -3.38 12.77
CA ILE A 52 3.26 -2.88 11.89
C ILE A 52 4.40 -2.27 12.71
N GLN A 53 5.63 -2.67 12.42
CA GLN A 53 6.84 -2.14 13.05
C GLN A 53 7.46 -1.03 12.19
N PHE A 54 6.82 0.14 12.17
CA PHE A 54 7.28 1.28 11.37
C PHE A 54 8.76 1.61 11.62
N GLY A 55 9.51 1.83 10.53
CA GLY A 55 10.94 2.12 10.57
C GLY A 55 11.86 0.93 10.83
N ARG A 56 11.31 -0.26 11.11
CA ARG A 56 12.07 -1.48 11.42
C ARG A 56 11.56 -2.72 10.69
N MET A 57 10.74 -2.55 9.66
CA MET A 57 10.26 -3.68 8.88
C MET A 57 11.37 -4.24 8.00
N ASP A 58 11.34 -5.56 7.82
CA ASP A 58 12.11 -6.27 6.81
C ASP A 58 11.20 -6.71 5.66
N MET A 59 11.81 -7.17 4.56
CA MET A 59 11.04 -7.60 3.39
C MET A 59 10.14 -8.80 3.69
N LYS A 60 10.55 -9.66 4.63
CA LYS A 60 9.80 -10.87 5.01
C LYS A 60 8.52 -10.51 5.76
N SER A 61 8.59 -9.59 6.70
CA SER A 61 7.45 -9.13 7.49
C SER A 61 6.46 -8.37 6.61
N LEU A 62 6.93 -7.51 5.71
CA LEU A 62 6.08 -6.82 4.74
C LEU A 62 5.32 -7.82 3.84
N LYS A 63 6.01 -8.83 3.29
CA LYS A 63 5.36 -9.91 2.52
C LYS A 63 4.34 -10.68 3.35
N LYS A 64 4.64 -10.95 4.62
CA LYS A 64 3.71 -11.62 5.55
C LYS A 64 2.46 -10.77 5.82
N HIS A 65 2.59 -9.45 5.90
CA HIS A 65 1.43 -8.56 6.03
C HIS A 65 0.57 -8.56 4.76
N LEU A 66 1.19 -8.48 3.57
CA LEU A 66 0.44 -8.58 2.31
C LEU A 66 -0.24 -9.93 2.11
N ALA A 67 0.39 -11.04 2.52
CA ALA A 67 -0.21 -12.36 2.43
C ALA A 67 -1.52 -12.50 3.23
N ARG A 68 -1.74 -11.61 4.22
CA ARG A 68 -2.97 -11.57 5.03
C ARG A 68 -4.07 -10.71 4.44
N VAL A 69 -3.82 -9.98 3.35
CA VAL A 69 -4.82 -9.11 2.71
C VAL A 69 -6.13 -9.86 2.41
N PRO A 70 -6.16 -11.08 1.84
CA PRO A 70 -7.42 -11.79 1.60
C PRO A 70 -8.23 -12.05 2.87
N GLN A 71 -7.54 -12.38 3.98
CA GLN A 71 -8.17 -12.63 5.28
C GLN A 71 -8.72 -11.33 5.88
N LEU A 72 -7.98 -10.23 5.74
CA LEU A 72 -8.42 -8.90 6.19
C LEU A 72 -9.62 -8.41 5.38
N LEU A 73 -9.62 -8.60 4.05
CA LEU A 73 -10.75 -8.26 3.20
C LEU A 73 -12.02 -9.04 3.57
N ALA A 74 -11.89 -10.31 3.93
CA ALA A 74 -13.02 -11.11 4.40
C ALA A 74 -13.55 -10.61 5.76
N ALA A 75 -12.64 -10.35 6.71
CA ALA A 75 -12.99 -9.92 8.08
C ALA A 75 -13.61 -8.52 8.14
N TYR A 76 -13.29 -7.66 7.17
CA TYR A 76 -13.75 -6.26 7.11
C TYR A 76 -14.57 -6.00 5.82
N SER A 77 -15.29 -7.00 5.34
CA SER A 77 -16.03 -6.93 4.08
C SER A 77 -17.10 -5.84 4.05
N GLU A 78 -17.71 -5.53 5.20
CA GLU A 78 -18.71 -4.45 5.32
C GLU A 78 -18.09 -3.05 5.30
N SER A 79 -16.87 -2.87 5.82
CA SER A 79 -16.21 -1.55 5.87
C SER A 79 -15.31 -1.27 4.66
N ILE A 80 -14.86 -2.31 3.95
CA ILE A 80 -14.02 -2.19 2.76
C ILE A 80 -14.89 -2.33 1.50
N ALA A 81 -15.51 -1.21 1.10
CA ALA A 81 -16.36 -1.16 -0.10
C ALA A 81 -15.61 -1.53 -1.41
N ALA A 82 -14.31 -1.25 -1.49
CA ALA A 82 -13.49 -1.44 -2.69
C ALA A 82 -12.58 -2.68 -2.63
N SER A 83 -13.05 -3.79 -2.05
CA SER A 83 -12.24 -5.00 -1.78
C SER A 83 -11.52 -5.57 -3.01
N GLN A 84 -12.16 -5.55 -4.18
CA GLN A 84 -11.56 -6.00 -5.45
C GLN A 84 -10.39 -5.11 -5.89
N LEU A 85 -10.50 -3.80 -5.69
CA LEU A 85 -9.43 -2.84 -6.00
C LEU A 85 -8.25 -3.00 -5.04
N VAL A 86 -8.52 -3.20 -3.75
CA VAL A 86 -7.48 -3.50 -2.75
C VAL A 86 -6.75 -4.79 -3.09
N SER A 87 -7.48 -5.84 -3.48
CA SER A 87 -6.90 -7.12 -3.91
C SER A 87 -5.99 -6.95 -5.13
N ALA A 88 -6.46 -6.23 -6.16
CA ALA A 88 -5.68 -5.94 -7.36
C ALA A 88 -4.40 -5.16 -7.04
N LEU A 89 -4.49 -4.13 -6.18
CA LEU A 89 -3.33 -3.35 -5.78
C LEU A 89 -2.33 -4.16 -4.95
N ALA A 90 -2.82 -5.04 -4.06
CA ALA A 90 -1.98 -5.93 -3.28
C ALA A 90 -1.23 -6.94 -4.15
N ALA A 91 -1.90 -7.50 -5.16
CA ALA A 91 -1.27 -8.39 -6.14
C ALA A 91 -0.16 -7.69 -6.92
N GLU A 92 -0.42 -6.45 -7.38
CA GLU A 92 0.57 -5.66 -8.11
C GLU A 92 1.76 -5.25 -7.24
N ALA A 93 1.51 -4.82 -6.00
CA ALA A 93 2.57 -4.53 -5.03
C ALA A 93 3.46 -5.76 -4.80
N GLY A 94 2.84 -6.94 -4.62
CA GLY A 94 3.55 -8.21 -4.50
C GLY A 94 4.39 -8.56 -5.72
N ARG A 95 3.83 -8.39 -6.93
CA ARG A 95 4.52 -8.64 -8.20
C ARG A 95 5.77 -7.76 -8.34
N LEU A 96 5.64 -6.47 -8.08
CA LEU A 96 6.73 -5.49 -8.16
C LEU A 96 7.85 -5.77 -7.17
N MET A 97 7.51 -6.16 -5.93
CA MET A 97 8.51 -6.57 -4.92
C MET A 97 9.23 -7.88 -5.28
N LEU A 98 8.60 -8.78 -6.04
CA LEU A 98 9.26 -10.00 -6.51
C LEU A 98 10.22 -9.72 -7.67
N MET A 99 9.91 -8.75 -8.54
CA MET A 99 10.77 -8.37 -9.67
C MET A 99 12.06 -7.66 -9.23
N GLY A 100 12.02 -6.93 -8.11
CA GLY A 100 13.12 -6.05 -7.69
C GLY A 100 14.37 -6.74 -7.19
N GLY A 101 14.30 -8.04 -6.85
CA GLY A 101 15.47 -8.88 -6.53
C GLY A 101 16.24 -8.54 -5.24
N GLU A 102 16.11 -7.34 -4.67
CA GLU A 102 16.79 -7.00 -3.41
C GLU A 102 16.10 -7.71 -2.23
N ARG A 103 16.92 -8.14 -1.28
CA ARG A 103 16.47 -8.93 -0.12
C ARG A 103 16.05 -8.08 1.07
N GLU A 104 16.50 -6.84 1.11
CA GLU A 104 16.34 -5.95 2.27
C GLU A 104 15.44 -4.76 1.96
N LEU A 105 14.71 -4.31 2.97
CA LEU A 105 13.86 -3.13 2.89
C LEU A 105 14.69 -1.84 3.08
N GLY A 106 15.68 -1.88 3.99
CA GLY A 106 16.54 -0.75 4.30
C GLY A 106 15.80 0.46 4.86
N VAL A 107 16.51 1.58 4.97
CA VAL A 107 15.93 2.86 5.41
C VAL A 107 14.96 3.41 4.35
N GLU A 108 15.38 3.37 3.08
CA GLU A 108 14.60 3.87 1.93
C GLU A 108 13.25 3.15 1.80
N GLY A 109 13.23 1.82 1.91
CA GLY A 109 11.99 1.06 1.84
C GLY A 109 11.09 1.27 3.06
N ASN A 110 11.66 1.41 4.26
CA ASN A 110 10.86 1.76 5.45
C ASN A 110 10.23 3.16 5.29
N PHE A 111 10.96 4.11 4.71
CA PHE A 111 10.44 5.44 4.41
C PHE A 111 9.33 5.38 3.34
N ALA A 112 9.60 4.76 2.20
CA ALA A 112 8.64 4.56 1.12
C ALA A 112 7.34 3.90 1.60
N PHE A 113 7.46 2.85 2.40
CA PHE A 113 6.32 2.19 3.03
C PHE A 113 5.53 3.15 3.93
N THR A 114 6.22 3.88 4.81
CA THR A 114 5.58 4.77 5.79
C THR A 114 4.85 5.91 5.09
N VAL A 115 5.43 6.48 4.03
CA VAL A 115 4.79 7.53 3.21
C VAL A 115 3.54 6.97 2.51
N GLY A 116 3.64 5.78 1.91
CA GLY A 116 2.50 5.11 1.28
C GLY A 116 1.38 4.82 2.28
N PHE A 117 1.72 4.33 3.47
CA PHE A 117 0.77 4.02 4.54
C PHE A 117 0.08 5.29 5.07
N GLY A 118 0.85 6.33 5.40
CA GLY A 118 0.33 7.56 5.99
C GLY A 118 -0.57 8.37 5.04
N ASN A 119 -0.44 8.16 3.73
CA ASN A 119 -1.21 8.86 2.70
C ASN A 119 -2.11 7.91 1.91
N ALA A 120 -2.43 6.74 2.49
CA ALA A 120 -3.01 5.63 1.77
C ALA A 120 -4.33 5.97 1.07
N THR A 121 -5.27 6.62 1.74
CA THR A 121 -6.57 6.98 1.14
C THR A 121 -6.42 7.86 -0.10
N SER A 122 -5.55 8.88 -0.03
CA SER A 122 -5.30 9.79 -1.14
C SER A 122 -4.67 9.05 -2.32
N TYR A 123 -3.61 8.29 -2.09
CA TYR A 123 -2.95 7.54 -3.17
C TYR A 123 -3.82 6.41 -3.73
N PHE A 124 -4.57 5.69 -2.89
CA PHE A 124 -5.47 4.63 -3.32
C PHE A 124 -6.48 5.17 -4.34
N TRP A 125 -7.14 6.29 -4.01
CA TRP A 125 -8.09 6.89 -4.93
C TRP A 125 -7.41 7.57 -6.12
N GLN A 126 -6.20 8.11 -6.01
CA GLN A 126 -5.46 8.59 -7.19
C GLN A 126 -5.12 7.45 -8.17
N ILE A 127 -4.73 6.29 -7.66
CA ILE A 127 -4.39 5.10 -8.47
C ILE A 127 -5.63 4.54 -9.19
N PHE A 128 -6.81 4.64 -8.57
CA PHE A 128 -8.05 4.09 -9.10
C PHE A 128 -9.01 5.12 -9.70
N LYS A 129 -8.72 6.42 -9.59
CA LYS A 129 -9.45 7.47 -10.33
C LYS A 129 -9.35 7.17 -11.82
N LYS A 130 -10.51 7.22 -12.47
CA LYS A 130 -10.58 7.30 -13.93
C LYS A 130 -9.96 8.64 -14.32
N ASP A 131 -9.04 8.64 -15.28
CA ASP A 131 -8.71 9.88 -15.98
C ASP A 131 -10.01 10.38 -16.60
N ASP A 132 -10.52 11.50 -16.12
CA ASP A 132 -11.67 12.22 -16.69
C ASP A 132 -11.21 12.96 -17.95
N LYS A 133 -10.56 12.22 -18.85
CA LYS A 133 -10.15 12.66 -20.18
C LYS A 133 -10.79 11.73 -21.20
N GLY A 134 -11.96 12.14 -21.67
CA GLY A 134 -12.58 11.57 -22.86
C GLY A 134 -14.10 11.57 -22.76
N ASP A 135 -14.70 12.75 -22.80
CA ASP A 135 -15.97 13.00 -23.48
C ASP A 135 -15.87 14.46 -23.97
N GLU A 136 -15.17 14.62 -25.11
CA GLU A 136 -15.46 15.71 -26.07
C GLU A 136 -16.63 15.27 -26.95
#